data_AF-G2R068-F1
#
_entry.id   AF-G2R068-F1
#
_cell.length_a   1.000
_cell.length_b   1.000
_cell.length_c   1.000
_cell.angle_alpha   90.00
_cell.angle_beta   90.00
_cell.angle_gamma   90.00
#
_symmetry.space_group_name_H-M   'P 1'
#
loop_
_entity.id
_entity.type
_entity.pdbx_description
1 polymer ?
#
loop_
_entity_poly.entity_id
_entity_poly.type
_entity_poly.pdbx_seq_one_letter_code
_entity_poly.pdbx_strand_id
1 'polypeptide(L)'
;MQEELDQWTLPRGYSMRIAGAKVTGKRKVRWVCFRGGEARQHRAPVDEAVLLRAKAEGRRKPTTDRSSKKCGCLFKFEAVETAKDADVWVLHYSNEEHKAHNHGPSDAASDPRARKLPPYVRVEVDQWLRDGWPVNKIQEELRARGFTNVLNTDLYNRKRSLRKGGVEGQMLG
;
A
#
# COMPACT_ATOMS: atom_id res chain seq x y z
N MET A 1 1.55 -10.63 10.85
CA MET A 1 0.17 -10.52 10.31
C MET A 1 0.04 -9.89 8.90
N GLN A 2 0.40 -8.62 8.66
CA GLN A 2 0.24 -8.05 7.30
C GLN A 2 1.19 -8.67 6.26
N GLU A 3 2.42 -9.01 6.65
CA GLU A 3 3.38 -9.72 5.80
C GLU A 3 2.93 -11.17 5.52
N GLU A 4 2.45 -11.90 6.54
CA GLU A 4 1.86 -13.24 6.36
C GLU A 4 0.67 -13.20 5.37
N LEU A 5 -0.22 -12.21 5.50
CA LEU A 5 -1.33 -12.09 4.55
C LEU A 5 -0.83 -11.79 3.14
N ASP A 6 0.18 -10.94 3.00
CA ASP A 6 0.79 -10.63 1.71
C ASP A 6 1.43 -11.90 1.10
N GLN A 7 2.13 -12.71 1.88
CA GLN A 7 2.70 -13.99 1.44
C GLN A 7 1.63 -14.95 0.91
N TRP A 8 0.42 -14.93 1.47
CA TRP A 8 -0.67 -15.78 0.99
C TRP A 8 -1.45 -15.17 -0.18
N THR A 9 -1.75 -13.87 -0.14
CA THR A 9 -2.63 -13.19 -1.10
C THR A 9 -1.91 -12.78 -2.39
N LEU A 10 -0.67 -12.26 -2.30
CA LEU A 10 0.03 -11.72 -3.46
C LEU A 10 0.36 -12.77 -4.53
N PRO A 11 0.81 -14.01 -4.18
CA PRO A 11 1.01 -15.06 -5.20
C PRO A 11 -0.28 -15.48 -5.90
N ARG A 12 -1.45 -15.21 -5.31
CA ARG A 12 -2.78 -15.44 -5.89
C ARG A 12 -3.30 -14.23 -6.66
N GLY A 13 -2.48 -13.18 -6.81
CA GLY A 13 -2.83 -11.91 -7.47
C GLY A 13 -3.84 -11.07 -6.69
N TYR A 14 -4.05 -11.35 -5.40
CA TYR A 14 -4.90 -10.54 -4.54
C TYR A 14 -4.06 -9.72 -3.59
N SER A 15 -4.53 -8.50 -3.33
CA SER A 15 -3.86 -7.58 -2.42
C SER A 15 -4.87 -7.08 -1.42
N MET A 16 -4.49 -7.21 -0.16
CA MET A 16 -5.37 -6.94 0.97
C MET A 16 -4.68 -6.02 1.96
N ARG A 17 -5.45 -5.23 2.68
CA ARG A 17 -4.93 -4.32 3.72
C ARG A 17 -5.71 -4.47 5.01
N ILE A 18 -5.03 -4.27 6.13
CA ILE A 18 -5.69 -4.05 7.41
C ILE A 18 -6.45 -2.71 7.32
N ALA A 19 -7.77 -2.77 7.48
CA ALA A 19 -8.65 -1.60 7.52
C ALA A 19 -8.90 -1.12 8.95
N GLY A 20 -8.72 -1.98 9.94
CA GLY A 20 -8.81 -1.65 11.35
C GLY A 20 -8.43 -2.83 12.22
N ALA A 21 -7.91 -2.53 13.41
CA ALA A 21 -7.68 -3.50 14.46
C ALA A 21 -8.35 -2.97 15.73
N LYS A 22 -9.08 -3.82 16.44
CA LYS A 22 -9.76 -3.47 17.70
C LYS A 22 -9.48 -4.56 18.73
N VAL A 23 -9.24 -4.14 19.96
CA VAL A 23 -9.10 -5.02 21.11
C VAL A 23 -10.11 -4.58 22.17
N THR A 24 -11.29 -5.20 22.15
CA THR A 24 -12.30 -5.04 23.21
C THR A 24 -12.78 -6.43 23.58
N GLY A 25 -12.18 -7.00 24.63
CA GLY A 25 -12.31 -8.42 24.95
C GLY A 25 -11.41 -9.28 24.04
N LYS A 26 -11.93 -9.66 22.88
CA LYS A 26 -11.22 -10.48 21.87
C LYS A 26 -10.49 -9.58 20.87
N ARG A 27 -9.31 -9.99 20.40
CA ARG A 27 -8.63 -9.28 19.31
C ARG A 27 -9.38 -9.51 18.00
N LYS A 28 -9.55 -8.42 17.24
CA LYS A 28 -10.24 -8.41 15.96
C LYS A 28 -9.47 -7.58 14.95
N VAL A 29 -9.20 -8.15 13.79
CA VAL A 29 -8.50 -7.50 12.68
C VAL A 29 -9.37 -7.57 11.44
N ARG A 30 -9.71 -6.40 10.88
CA ARG A 30 -10.49 -6.27 9.66
C ARG A 30 -9.59 -6.14 8.45
N TRP A 31 -9.84 -6.97 7.46
CA TRP A 31 -9.12 -7.01 6.21
C TRP A 31 -10.06 -6.63 5.06
N VAL A 32 -9.56 -5.81 4.14
CA VAL A 32 -10.31 -5.40 2.95
C VAL A 32 -9.45 -5.52 1.71
N CYS A 33 -10.08 -5.75 0.56
CA CYS A 33 -9.41 -5.70 -0.73
C CYS A 33 -8.77 -4.32 -0.98
N PHE A 34 -7.56 -4.30 -1.55
CA PHE A 34 -6.89 -3.06 -1.96
C PHE A 34 -7.67 -2.30 -3.04
N ARG A 35 -8.40 -3.01 -3.91
CA ARG A 35 -9.29 -2.41 -4.92
C ARG A 35 -10.68 -2.04 -4.37
N GLY A 36 -10.90 -2.25 -3.07
CA GLY A 36 -12.18 -1.98 -2.42
C GLY A 36 -12.44 -0.52 -2.06
N GLY A 37 -13.72 -0.15 -2.09
CA GLY A 37 -14.20 1.23 -1.97
C GLY A 37 -14.13 2.00 -3.29
N GLU A 38 -14.57 3.26 -3.26
CA GLU A 38 -14.62 4.12 -4.45
C GLU A 38 -13.32 4.91 -4.65
N ALA A 39 -13.02 5.22 -5.91
CA ALA A 39 -11.95 6.15 -6.24
C ALA A 39 -12.27 7.53 -5.65
N ARG A 40 -11.26 8.21 -5.08
CA ARG A 40 -11.44 9.59 -4.59
C ARG A 40 -11.84 10.57 -5.71
N GLN A 41 -11.67 10.18 -6.97
CA GLN A 41 -12.07 10.92 -8.16
C GLN A 41 -13.59 10.92 -8.39
N HIS A 42 -14.37 10.04 -7.75
CA HIS A 42 -15.83 10.06 -7.78
C HIS A 42 -16.45 10.99 -6.72
N ARG A 43 -15.62 11.78 -6.01
CA ARG A 43 -16.15 12.87 -5.18
C ARG A 43 -16.69 13.97 -6.09
N ALA A 44 -17.76 14.62 -5.66
CA ALA A 44 -18.33 15.79 -6.34
C ALA A 44 -17.21 16.79 -6.70
N PRO A 45 -17.33 17.51 -7.83
CA PRO A 45 -16.34 18.50 -8.25
C PRO A 45 -15.98 19.41 -7.07
N VAL A 46 -14.68 19.55 -6.82
CA VAL A 46 -14.20 20.47 -5.78
C VAL A 46 -14.40 21.89 -6.30
N ASP A 47 -15.07 22.73 -5.50
CA ASP A 47 -15.27 24.15 -5.79
C ASP A 47 -13.96 24.84 -6.21
N GLU A 48 -14.02 25.61 -7.28
CA GLU A 48 -12.90 26.33 -7.86
C GLU A 48 -12.24 27.29 -6.86
N ALA A 49 -13.02 27.88 -5.94
CA ALA A 49 -12.51 28.71 -4.85
C ALA A 49 -11.57 27.95 -3.90
N VAL A 50 -11.85 26.67 -3.64
CA VAL A 50 -11.00 25.79 -2.81
C VAL A 50 -9.71 25.43 -3.54
N LEU A 51 -9.77 25.23 -4.86
CA LEU A 51 -8.60 24.96 -5.70
C LEU A 51 -7.65 26.19 -5.75
N LEU A 52 -8.22 27.38 -5.92
CA LEU A 52 -7.47 28.65 -5.93
C LEU A 52 -6.80 28.92 -4.57
N ARG A 53 -7.52 28.70 -3.46
CA ARG A 53 -6.95 28.86 -2.11
C ARG A 53 -5.83 27.86 -1.85
N ALA A 54 -6.01 26.59 -2.21
CA ALA A 54 -4.96 25.59 -2.08
C ALA A 54 -3.70 25.95 -2.90
N LYS A 55 -3.87 26.49 -4.11
CA LYS A 55 -2.76 26.96 -4.95
C LYS A 55 -2.01 28.14 -4.32
N ALA A 56 -2.74 29.11 -3.76
CA ALA A 56 -2.17 30.26 -3.06
C ALA A 56 -1.40 29.85 -1.79
N GLU A 57 -1.88 28.84 -1.08
CA GLU A 57 -1.22 28.24 0.09
C GLU A 57 -0.05 27.29 -0.27
N GLY A 58 0.33 27.19 -1.54
CA GLY A 58 1.38 26.27 -2.02
C GLY A 58 1.04 24.78 -1.87
N ARG A 59 -0.23 24.44 -1.58
CA ARG A 59 -0.70 23.06 -1.49
C ARG A 59 -0.83 22.48 -2.90
N ARG A 60 -0.33 21.24 -3.09
CA ARG A 60 -0.46 20.52 -4.37
C ARG A 60 -1.91 20.45 -4.81
N LYS A 61 -2.19 20.72 -6.10
CA LYS A 61 -3.52 20.55 -6.72
C LYS A 61 -4.17 19.24 -6.23
N PRO A 62 -5.40 19.28 -5.69
CA PRO A 62 -6.11 18.09 -5.21
C PRO A 62 -6.36 17.00 -6.26
N THR A 63 -6.19 17.31 -7.54
CA THR A 63 -6.55 16.44 -8.66
C THR A 63 -5.39 16.39 -9.65
N THR A 64 -4.44 15.50 -9.40
CA THR A 64 -3.80 14.83 -10.55
C THR A 64 -4.66 13.61 -10.81
N ASP A 65 -5.23 13.51 -12.02
CA ASP A 65 -5.97 12.34 -12.46
C ASP A 65 -5.05 11.13 -12.47
N ARG A 66 -4.92 10.51 -11.30
CA ARG A 66 -4.31 9.21 -11.15
C ARG A 66 -5.45 8.24 -11.29
N SER A 67 -5.45 7.47 -12.39
CA SER A 67 -6.34 6.33 -12.54
C SER A 67 -6.31 5.49 -11.27
N SER A 68 -7.40 5.57 -10.52
CA SER A 68 -7.55 4.83 -9.27
C SER A 68 -7.73 3.36 -9.60
N LYS A 69 -7.01 2.48 -8.90
CA LYS A 69 -7.18 1.02 -9.04
C LYS A 69 -8.42 0.48 -8.33
N LYS A 70 -9.17 1.38 -7.67
CA LYS A 70 -10.42 1.09 -6.97
C LYS A 70 -11.52 0.75 -7.96
N CYS A 71 -12.21 -0.36 -7.73
CA CYS A 71 -13.32 -0.83 -8.56
C CYS A 71 -14.56 -1.16 -7.72
N GLY A 72 -14.68 -0.55 -6.52
CA GLY A 72 -15.82 -0.81 -5.64
C GLY A 72 -15.85 -2.20 -5.02
N CYS A 73 -14.72 -2.93 -5.01
CA CYS A 73 -14.69 -4.29 -4.45
C CYS A 73 -15.18 -4.32 -3.00
N LEU A 74 -16.18 -5.15 -2.71
CA LEU A 74 -16.72 -5.29 -1.36
C LEU A 74 -15.95 -6.32 -0.53
N PHE A 75 -15.13 -7.18 -1.14
CA PHE A 75 -14.44 -8.27 -0.45
C PHE A 75 -13.74 -7.80 0.84
N LYS A 76 -14.20 -8.35 1.97
CA LYS A 76 -13.68 -8.08 3.30
C LYS A 76 -13.99 -9.23 4.25
N PHE A 77 -13.11 -9.44 5.21
CA PHE A 77 -13.36 -10.36 6.31
C PHE A 77 -12.74 -9.81 7.59
N GLU A 78 -13.13 -10.39 8.70
CA GLU A 78 -12.62 -10.07 10.02
C GLU A 78 -12.01 -11.35 10.61
N ALA A 79 -10.72 -11.31 10.94
CA ALA A 79 -10.10 -12.33 11.77
C ALA A 79 -10.41 -11.98 13.22
N VAL A 80 -11.11 -12.87 13.93
CA VAL A 80 -11.52 -12.68 15.33
C VAL A 80 -10.96 -13.83 16.13
N GLU A 81 -10.36 -13.55 17.28
CA GLU A 81 -9.97 -14.61 18.20
C GLU A 81 -11.19 -15.39 18.68
N THR A 82 -11.01 -16.70 18.88
CA THR A 82 -12.07 -17.58 19.41
C THR A 82 -12.33 -17.32 20.89
N ALA A 83 -11.28 -17.13 21.69
CA ALA A 83 -11.34 -16.74 23.09
C ALA A 83 -10.24 -15.71 23.38
N LYS A 84 -10.34 -15.02 24.53
CA LYS A 84 -9.33 -14.03 24.94
C LYS A 84 -7.98 -14.74 25.11
N ASP A 85 -6.94 -14.18 24.50
CA ASP A 85 -5.56 -14.70 24.54
C ASP A 85 -5.42 -16.12 23.95
N ALA A 86 -6.38 -16.55 23.11
CA ALA A 86 -6.28 -17.80 22.36
C ALA A 86 -5.48 -17.62 21.07
N ASP A 87 -4.66 -18.61 20.73
CA ASP A 87 -3.95 -18.67 19.45
C ASP A 87 -4.82 -19.19 18.28
N VAL A 88 -6.12 -19.38 18.52
CA VAL A 88 -7.08 -19.84 17.52
C VAL A 88 -7.97 -18.70 17.06
N TRP A 89 -7.99 -18.47 15.74
CA TRP A 89 -8.72 -17.39 15.09
C TRP A 89 -9.79 -17.94 14.15
N VAL A 90 -10.92 -17.24 14.03
CA VAL A 90 -11.99 -17.53 13.08
C VAL A 90 -12.15 -16.40 12.09
N LEU A 91 -12.47 -16.75 10.85
CA LEU A 91 -12.81 -15.79 9.79
C LEU A 91 -14.31 -15.50 9.81
N HIS A 92 -14.66 -14.23 9.91
CA HIS A 92 -16.02 -13.75 9.87
C HIS A 92 -16.23 -12.87 8.64
N TYR A 93 -17.26 -13.18 7.85
CA TYR A 93 -17.73 -12.36 6.73
C TYR A 93 -19.03 -11.68 7.12
N SER A 94 -19.20 -10.41 6.75
CA SER A 94 -20.43 -9.68 7.10
C SER A 94 -21.68 -10.23 6.37
N ASN A 95 -21.52 -10.67 5.12
CA ASN A 95 -22.53 -11.35 4.31
C ASN A 95 -21.85 -12.08 3.13
N GLU A 96 -22.61 -12.73 2.26
CA GLU A 96 -22.10 -13.46 1.07
C GLU A 96 -21.38 -12.56 0.06
N GLU A 97 -21.83 -11.32 -0.15
CA GLU A 97 -21.19 -10.38 -1.09
C GLU A 97 -19.75 -10.06 -0.70
N HIS A 98 -19.44 -10.10 0.60
CA HIS A 98 -18.09 -9.85 1.12
C HIS A 98 -17.15 -11.04 0.95
N LYS A 99 -17.64 -12.22 0.52
CA LYS A 99 -16.83 -13.42 0.23
C LYS A 99 -16.31 -13.47 -1.21
N ALA A 100 -16.81 -12.61 -2.10
CA ALA A 100 -16.41 -12.61 -3.51
C ALA A 100 -15.72 -11.30 -3.91
N HIS A 101 -14.66 -11.41 -4.72
CA HIS A 101 -14.11 -10.28 -5.43
C HIS A 101 -14.96 -10.01 -6.68
N ASN A 102 -15.26 -8.73 -6.97
CA ASN A 102 -15.90 -8.31 -8.22
C ASN A 102 -14.89 -8.06 -9.36
N HIS A 103 -13.65 -8.56 -9.20
CA HIS A 103 -12.58 -8.40 -10.17
C HIS A 103 -11.68 -9.64 -10.14
N GLY A 104 -11.03 -9.91 -11.27
CA GLY A 104 -9.99 -10.95 -11.34
C GLY A 104 -8.74 -10.59 -10.53
N PRO A 105 -7.79 -11.54 -10.41
CA PRO A 105 -6.47 -11.29 -9.85
C PRO A 105 -5.78 -10.11 -10.55
N SER A 106 -5.02 -9.33 -9.79
CA SER A 106 -4.21 -8.23 -10.30
C SER A 106 -2.85 -8.75 -10.75
N ASP A 107 -2.32 -8.17 -11.82
CA ASP A 107 -0.93 -8.39 -12.20
C ASP A 107 0.01 -7.87 -11.09
N ALA A 108 1.06 -8.62 -10.78
CA ALA A 108 2.06 -8.26 -9.77
C ALA A 108 2.71 -6.90 -10.05
N ALA A 109 2.89 -6.51 -11.32
CA ALA A 109 3.41 -5.18 -11.66
C ALA A 109 2.39 -4.06 -11.34
N SER A 110 1.10 -4.38 -11.30
CA SER A 110 0.04 -3.42 -11.01
C SER A 110 -0.15 -3.17 -9.52
N ASP A 111 0.26 -4.06 -8.61
CA ASP A 111 0.06 -3.84 -7.18
C ASP A 111 1.32 -3.29 -6.48
N PRO A 112 1.28 -2.09 -5.87
CA PRO A 112 2.44 -1.54 -5.16
C PRO A 112 2.99 -2.44 -4.04
N ARG A 113 2.18 -3.32 -3.46
CA ARG A 113 2.59 -4.27 -2.43
C ARG A 113 3.29 -5.48 -3.01
N ALA A 114 2.86 -5.96 -4.18
CA ALA A 114 3.53 -7.02 -4.92
C ALA A 114 4.91 -6.59 -5.45
N ARG A 115 5.11 -5.29 -5.68
CA ARG A 115 6.40 -4.70 -6.10
C ARG A 115 7.39 -4.43 -4.96
N LYS A 116 7.04 -4.77 -3.71
CA LYS A 116 7.96 -4.54 -2.59
C LYS A 116 9.18 -5.45 -2.74
N LEU A 117 10.35 -4.85 -2.61
CA LEU A 117 11.60 -5.59 -2.52
C LEU A 117 11.67 -6.39 -1.21
N PRO A 118 12.29 -7.58 -1.22
CA PRO A 118 12.65 -8.27 0.00
C PRO A 118 13.46 -7.37 0.95
N PRO A 119 13.37 -7.58 2.28
CA PRO A 119 14.03 -6.70 3.25
C PRO A 119 15.53 -6.50 3.01
N TYR A 120 16.27 -7.56 2.65
CA TYR A 120 17.71 -7.49 2.40
C TYR A 120 18.03 -6.62 1.17
N VAL A 121 17.36 -6.85 0.03
CA VAL A 121 17.55 -6.04 -1.19
C VAL A 121 17.15 -4.59 -0.96
N ARG A 122 16.10 -4.35 -0.16
CA ARG A 122 15.67 -3.00 0.19
C ARG A 122 16.76 -2.22 0.92
N VAL A 123 17.50 -2.87 1.83
CA VAL A 123 18.61 -2.23 2.57
C VAL A 123 19.74 -1.85 1.60
N GLU A 124 20.08 -2.73 0.65
CA GLU A 124 21.08 -2.43 -0.38
C GLU A 124 20.66 -1.26 -1.27
N VAL A 125 19.41 -1.26 -1.74
CA VAL A 125 18.85 -0.16 -2.54
C VAL A 125 18.88 1.15 -1.76
N ASP A 126 18.57 1.12 -0.46
CA ASP A 126 18.68 2.32 0.38
C ASP A 126 20.11 2.84 0.44
N GLN A 127 21.10 1.95 0.52
CA GLN A 127 22.51 2.34 0.50
C GLN A 127 22.89 2.96 -0.85
N TRP A 128 22.58 2.32 -1.98
CA TRP A 128 22.85 2.88 -3.31
C TRP A 128 22.20 4.24 -3.52
N LEU A 129 20.98 4.44 -3.01
CA LEU A 129 20.28 5.72 -3.05
C LEU A 129 20.98 6.81 -2.21
N ARG A 130 21.57 6.45 -1.06
CA ARG A 130 22.39 7.36 -0.23
C ARG A 130 23.72 7.69 -0.89
N ASP A 131 24.35 6.71 -1.53
CA ASP A 131 25.60 6.85 -2.29
C ASP A 131 25.42 7.64 -3.59
N GLY A 132 24.19 8.09 -3.89
CA GLY A 132 23.91 8.96 -5.03
C GLY A 132 23.75 8.22 -6.36
N TRP A 133 23.59 6.89 -6.35
CA TRP A 133 23.41 6.12 -7.58
C TRP A 133 22.21 6.62 -8.40
N PRO A 134 22.34 6.72 -9.74
CA PRO A 134 21.22 7.01 -10.62
C PRO A 134 20.14 5.93 -10.55
N VAL A 135 18.86 6.31 -10.62
CA VAL A 135 17.72 5.38 -10.56
C VAL A 135 17.76 4.35 -11.69
N ASN A 136 18.18 4.74 -12.90
CA ASN A 136 18.30 3.80 -14.03
C ASN A 136 19.35 2.72 -13.77
N LYS A 137 20.49 3.09 -13.15
CA LYS A 137 21.53 2.14 -12.76
C LYS A 137 21.02 1.15 -11.71
N ILE A 138 20.28 1.64 -10.72
CA ILE A 138 19.65 0.77 -9.69
C ILE A 138 18.63 -0.18 -10.33
N GLN A 139 17.85 0.29 -11.30
CA GLN A 139 16.91 -0.55 -12.05
C GLN A 139 17.61 -1.67 -12.82
N GLU A 140 18.68 -1.35 -13.54
CA GLU A 140 19.47 -2.34 -14.28
C GLU A 140 20.00 -3.43 -13.33
N GLU A 141 20.55 -3.03 -12.19
CA GLU A 141 21.04 -3.94 -11.16
C GLU A 141 19.93 -4.84 -10.59
N LEU A 142 18.77 -4.25 -10.27
CA LEU A 142 17.61 -5.00 -9.79
C LEU A 142 17.11 -6.01 -10.83
N ARG A 143 17.04 -5.62 -12.11
CA ARG A 143 16.63 -6.52 -13.19
C ARG A 143 17.63 -7.65 -13.41
N ALA A 144 18.93 -7.35 -13.37
CA ALA A 144 19.99 -8.36 -13.48
C ALA A 144 19.88 -9.43 -12.39
N ARG A 145 19.34 -9.07 -11.22
CA ARG A 145 19.08 -9.96 -10.08
C ARG A 145 17.67 -10.57 -10.06
N GLY A 146 16.87 -10.36 -11.11
CA GLY A 146 15.52 -10.93 -11.25
C GLY A 146 14.38 -10.09 -10.66
N PHE A 147 14.65 -8.91 -10.09
CA PHE A 147 13.61 -8.00 -9.56
C PHE A 147 13.06 -7.09 -10.66
N THR A 148 12.21 -7.65 -11.52
CA THR A 148 11.71 -6.97 -12.73
C THR A 148 10.46 -6.13 -12.52
N ASN A 149 9.76 -6.31 -11.39
CA ASN A 149 8.47 -5.68 -11.13
C ASN A 149 8.57 -4.30 -10.45
N VAL A 150 9.75 -3.88 -9.97
CA VAL A 150 9.93 -2.58 -9.31
C VAL A 150 9.84 -1.43 -10.31
N LEU A 151 9.10 -0.36 -10.01
CA LEU A 151 9.03 0.82 -10.88
C LEU A 151 10.00 1.92 -10.47
N ASN A 152 10.41 2.77 -11.41
CA ASN A 152 11.19 3.98 -11.14
C ASN A 152 10.52 4.86 -10.07
N THR A 153 9.19 4.99 -10.14
CA THR A 153 8.39 5.75 -9.16
C THR A 153 8.56 5.20 -7.74
N ASP A 154 8.70 3.88 -7.58
CA ASP A 154 8.90 3.26 -6.26
C ASP A 154 10.26 3.67 -5.69
N LEU A 155 11.32 3.67 -6.52
CA LEU A 155 12.67 4.11 -6.16
C LEU A 155 12.72 5.61 -5.84
N TYR A 156 12.07 6.46 -6.65
CA TYR A 156 11.98 7.90 -6.37
C TYR A 156 11.22 8.21 -5.09
N ASN A 157 10.12 7.48 -4.81
CA ASN A 157 9.39 7.62 -3.56
C ASN A 157 10.28 7.21 -2.38
N ARG A 158 11.04 6.11 -2.51
CA ARG A 158 11.98 5.66 -1.47
C ARG A 158 13.08 6.70 -1.20
N LYS A 159 13.73 7.22 -2.25
CA LYS A 159 14.73 8.30 -2.15
C LYS A 159 14.18 9.51 -1.40
N ARG A 160 12.94 9.91 -1.69
CA ARG A 160 12.27 11.02 -0.98
C ARG A 160 12.02 10.70 0.49
N SER A 161 11.59 9.48 0.82
CA SER A 161 11.39 9.05 2.21
C SER A 161 12.70 9.03 3.00
N LEU A 162 13.80 8.56 2.40
CA LEU A 162 15.12 8.55 3.04
C LEU A 162 15.60 9.97 3.37
N ARG A 163 15.39 10.94 2.46
CA ARG A 163 15.72 12.35 2.74
C ARG A 163 14.90 12.94 3.89
N LYS A 164 13.62 12.59 4.00
CA LYS A 164 12.77 13.06 5.11
C LYS A 164 13.19 12.46 6.46
N GLY A 165 13.47 11.16 6.51
CA GLY A 165 13.92 10.49 7.74
C GLY A 165 15.30 10.97 8.22
N GLY A 166 16.16 11.45 7.31
CA GLY A 166 17.44 12.07 7.69
C GLY A 166 17.31 13.46 8.30
N VAL A 167 16.25 14.20 7.98
CA VAL A 167 16.02 15.56 8.52
C VAL A 167 15.41 15.54 9.92
N GLU A 168 14.53 14.57 10.21
CA GLU A 168 13.97 14.40 11.57
C GLU A 168 15.01 13.89 12.58
N GLY A 169 16.03 13.16 12.14
CA GLY A 169 17.14 12.70 12.99
C GLY A 169 18.20 13.76 13.31
N GLN A 170 18.16 14.93 12.67
CA GLN A 170 19.17 15.99 12.85
C GLN A 170 18.71 17.14 13.76
N MET A 171 17.45 17.12 14.22
CA MET A 171 16.90 18.11 15.19
C MET A 171 16.80 17.58 16.62
N LEU A 172 17.37 16.40 16.92
CA LEU A 172 17.42 15.81 18.26
C LEU A 172 18.86 15.40 18.66
N GLY A 173 19.87 16.03 18.03
CA GLY A 173 21.28 15.91 18.40
C GLY A 173 21.78 17.14 19.13
#